data_AF-A0A3J4MJ36-F1
#
_entry.id   AF-A0A3J4MJ36-F1
#
_cell.length_a   1.000
_cell.length_b   1.000
_cell.length_c   1.000
_cell.angle_alpha   90.00
_cell.angle_beta   90.00
_cell.angle_gamma   90.00
#
_symmetry.space_group_name_H-M   'P 1'
#
loop_
_entity.id
_entity.type
_entity.pdbx_description
1 polymer ?
#
loop_
_entity_poly.entity_id
_entity_poly.type
_entity_poly.pdbx_seq_one_letter_code
_entity_poly.pdbx_strand_id
1 'polypeptide(L)'
;MPQENYLDELTSGFTPLLAIKEASRCLLCHDAPCSQDCPAQTDPGKFIRSLYFRNFKGAAETIRENNALGAVCARICPTEKLCQRGCTRSGIDKPIDIARLQRFITDFEQQTAMQIYQPGSKTRGKGG
;
A
#
# COMPACT_ATOMS: atom_id res chain seq x y z
N MET A 1 29.08 -8.53 -5.65
CA MET A 1 28.11 -7.95 -4.70
C MET A 1 28.04 -6.46 -5.04
N PRO A 2 26.85 -5.85 -5.16
CA PRO A 2 26.78 -4.41 -5.37
C PRO A 2 27.52 -3.70 -4.23
N GLN A 3 28.19 -2.59 -4.53
CA GLN A 3 28.86 -1.78 -3.50
C GLN A 3 27.76 -1.10 -2.67
N GLU A 4 27.57 -1.55 -1.43
CA GLU A 4 26.63 -0.93 -0.50
C GLU A 4 27.24 0.38 0.04
N ASN A 5 26.60 1.51 -0.25
CA ASN A 5 26.99 2.79 0.31
C ASN A 5 26.17 3.08 1.58
N TYR A 6 26.72 3.87 2.50
CA TYR A 6 26.08 4.23 3.77
C TYR A 6 24.68 4.86 3.62
N LEU A 7 24.42 5.53 2.51
CA LEU A 7 23.15 6.22 2.25
C LEU A 7 22.11 5.34 1.54
N ASP A 8 22.46 4.12 1.15
CA ASP A 8 21.55 3.26 0.39
C ASP A 8 20.47 2.68 1.30
N GLU A 9 19.23 2.60 0.81
CA GLU A 9 18.17 1.89 1.52
C GLU A 9 18.50 0.39 1.58
N LEU A 10 18.68 -0.14 2.79
CA LEU A 10 19.04 -1.56 3.00
C LEU A 10 18.01 -2.56 2.48
N THR A 11 16.73 -2.15 2.47
CA THR A 11 15.66 -3.00 1.97
C THR A 11 15.37 -2.65 0.52
N SER A 12 15.41 -3.66 -0.35
CA SER A 12 14.99 -3.50 -1.74
C SER A 12 13.46 -3.54 -1.86
N GLY A 13 12.91 -2.66 -2.69
CA GLY A 13 11.50 -2.73 -3.11
C GLY A 13 11.20 -4.01 -3.89
N PHE A 14 9.92 -4.34 -4.05
CA PHE A 14 9.54 -5.42 -4.95
C PHE A 14 9.74 -5.03 -6.41
N THR A 15 10.09 -6.01 -7.24
CA THR A 15 9.88 -5.91 -8.69
C THR A 15 8.39 -6.10 -9.00
N PRO A 16 7.90 -5.69 -10.18
CA PRO A 16 6.49 -5.89 -10.55
C PRO A 16 6.03 -7.35 -10.42
N LEU A 17 6.87 -8.31 -10.84
CA LEU A 17 6.55 -9.73 -10.73
C LEU A 17 6.42 -10.18 -9.26
N LEU A 18 7.35 -9.76 -8.40
CA LEU A 18 7.31 -10.10 -6.98
C LEU A 18 6.13 -9.44 -6.27
N ALA A 19 5.80 -8.19 -6.62
CA ALA A 19 4.66 -7.48 -6.07
C ALA A 19 3.33 -8.17 -6.44
N ILE A 20 3.16 -8.57 -7.70
CA ILE A 20 1.99 -9.32 -8.16
C ILE A 20 1.91 -10.68 -7.47
N LYS A 21 3.04 -11.39 -7.35
CA LYS A 21 3.10 -12.70 -6.67
C LYS A 21 2.69 -12.58 -5.19
N GLU A 22 3.18 -11.55 -4.49
CA GLU A 22 2.83 -11.31 -3.09
C GLU A 22 1.37 -10.88 -2.95
N ALA A 23 0.89 -9.94 -3.78
CA ALA A 23 -0.51 -9.54 -3.80
C ALA A 23 -1.45 -10.73 -4.07
N SER A 24 -1.03 -11.67 -4.93
CA SER A 24 -1.79 -12.89 -5.25
C SER A 24 -2.00 -13.84 -4.07
N ARG A 25 -1.23 -13.69 -2.98
CA ARG A 25 -1.46 -14.40 -1.72
C ARG A 25 -2.62 -13.80 -0.91
N CYS A 26 -3.08 -12.58 -1.20
CA CYS A 26 -4.15 -11.94 -0.43
C CYS A 26 -5.46 -12.73 -0.54
N LEU A 27 -6.15 -12.92 0.59
CA LEU A 27 -7.42 -13.66 0.65
C LEU A 27 -8.63 -12.82 0.22
N LEU A 28 -8.42 -11.54 -0.12
CA LEU A 28 -9.48 -10.58 -0.48
C LEU A 28 -10.62 -10.55 0.55
N CYS A 29 -10.26 -10.53 1.84
CA CYS A 29 -11.20 -10.55 2.96
C CYS A 29 -12.28 -9.47 2.81
N HIS A 30 -13.54 -9.83 3.05
CA HIS A 30 -14.66 -8.89 3.00
C HIS A 30 -14.49 -7.77 4.03
N ASP A 31 -14.28 -8.12 5.30
CA ASP A 31 -14.18 -7.14 6.40
C ASP A 31 -12.80 -6.47 6.50
N ALA A 32 -11.83 -6.95 5.70
CA ALA A 32 -10.46 -6.44 5.60
C ALA A 32 -9.86 -6.00 6.96
N PRO A 33 -9.60 -6.92 7.91
CA PRO A 33 -9.09 -6.57 9.24
C PRO A 33 -7.75 -5.82 9.19
N CYS A 34 -6.92 -6.03 8.15
CA CYS A 34 -5.73 -5.23 7.90
C CYS A 34 -6.03 -3.73 7.65
N SER A 35 -7.18 -3.40 7.08
CA SER A 35 -7.64 -2.01 6.90
C SER A 35 -8.14 -1.40 8.22
N GLN A 36 -8.84 -2.19 9.04
CA GLN A 36 -9.30 -1.73 10.37
C GLN A 36 -8.13 -1.43 11.32
N ASP A 37 -7.07 -2.23 11.25
CA ASP A 37 -5.86 -2.06 12.07
C ASP A 37 -4.90 -0.97 11.54
N CYS A 38 -5.25 -0.24 10.48
CA CYS A 38 -4.42 0.82 9.94
C CYS A 38 -4.83 2.21 10.47
N PRO A 39 -4.07 2.83 11.40
CA PRO A 39 -4.43 4.14 11.98
C PRO A 39 -4.35 5.28 10.96
N ALA A 40 -3.52 5.12 9.92
CA ALA A 40 -3.40 6.08 8.82
C ALA A 40 -4.51 5.92 7.77
N GLN A 41 -5.43 4.97 7.95
CA GLN A 41 -6.57 4.72 7.07
C GLN A 41 -6.19 4.50 5.60
N THR A 42 -4.99 3.99 5.31
CA THR A 42 -4.50 3.79 3.93
C THR A 42 -5.26 2.72 3.14
N ASP A 43 -6.17 2.00 3.79
CA ASP A 43 -6.97 0.91 3.23
C ASP A 43 -6.16 -0.20 2.50
N PRO A 44 -5.28 -0.93 3.22
CA PRO A 44 -4.59 -2.13 2.73
C PRO A 44 -5.45 -3.10 1.92
N GLY A 45 -6.65 -3.42 2.38
CA GLY A 45 -7.56 -4.31 1.66
C GLY A 45 -7.84 -3.82 0.24
N LYS A 46 -8.19 -2.54 0.10
CA LYS A 46 -8.53 -1.93 -1.20
C LYS A 46 -7.32 -1.78 -2.11
N PHE A 47 -6.19 -1.24 -1.65
CA PHE A 47 -5.05 -1.05 -2.56
C PHE A 47 -4.40 -2.39 -2.97
N ILE A 48 -4.38 -3.39 -2.09
CA ILE A 48 -3.86 -4.73 -2.43
C ILE A 48 -4.81 -5.42 -3.43
N ARG A 49 -6.13 -5.25 -3.29
CA ARG A 49 -7.10 -5.74 -4.27
C ARG A 49 -6.88 -5.10 -5.64
N SER A 50 -6.66 -3.79 -5.70
CA SER A 50 -6.33 -3.11 -6.95
C SER A 50 -5.05 -3.67 -7.58
N LEU A 51 -3.99 -3.89 -6.78
CA LEU A 51 -2.75 -4.49 -7.25
C LEU A 51 -2.92 -5.95 -7.72
N TYR A 52 -3.73 -6.75 -7.01
CA TYR A 52 -4.09 -8.12 -7.40
C TYR A 52 -4.66 -8.17 -8.83
N PHE A 53 -5.56 -7.23 -9.16
CA PHE A 53 -6.15 -7.09 -10.50
C PHE A 53 -5.29 -6.26 -11.46
N ARG A 54 -4.01 -6.00 -11.13
CA ARG A 54 -3.07 -5.22 -11.96
C ARG A 54 -3.52 -3.78 -12.24
N ASN A 55 -4.41 -3.25 -11.40
CA ASN A 55 -4.80 -1.85 -11.41
C ASN A 55 -3.83 -1.04 -10.54
N PHE A 56 -2.61 -0.79 -11.04
CA PHE A 56 -1.58 -0.03 -10.34
C PHE A 56 -2.04 1.39 -10.01
N LYS A 57 -2.76 2.02 -10.93
CA LYS A 57 -3.29 3.38 -10.74
C LYS A 57 -4.32 3.44 -9.61
N GLY A 58 -5.32 2.55 -9.61
CA GLY A 58 -6.32 2.50 -8.54
C GLY A 58 -5.71 2.13 -7.18
N ALA A 59 -4.62 1.36 -7.16
CA ALA A 59 -3.87 1.09 -5.94
C ALA A 59 -3.19 2.37 -5.40
N ALA A 60 -2.54 3.13 -6.28
CA ALA A 60 -1.86 4.37 -5.91
C ALA A 60 -2.86 5.47 -5.50
N GLU A 61 -3.97 5.61 -6.23
CA GLU A 61 -5.09 6.50 -5.88
C GLU A 61 -5.62 6.20 -4.48
N THR A 62 -5.90 4.92 -4.18
CA THR A 62 -6.38 4.52 -2.84
C THR A 62 -5.42 4.95 -1.73
N ILE A 63 -4.11 4.78 -1.92
CA ILE A 63 -3.11 5.18 -0.93
C ILE A 63 -3.09 6.70 -0.76
N ARG A 64 -3.07 7.46 -1.86
CA ARG A 64 -2.92 8.93 -1.84
C ARG A 64 -4.17 9.66 -1.36
N GLU A 65 -5.36 9.14 -1.69
CA GLU A 65 -6.64 9.68 -1.21
C GLU A 65 -6.69 9.69 0.33
N ASN A 66 -6.16 8.65 0.95
CA ASN A 66 -6.23 8.48 2.40
C ASN A 66 -4.97 8.95 3.13
N ASN A 67 -3.81 8.92 2.48
CA ASN A 67 -2.53 9.25 3.10
C ASN A 67 -1.56 9.91 2.11
N ALA A 68 -1.43 11.24 2.22
CA ALA A 68 -0.48 12.02 1.44
C ALA A 68 0.98 11.55 1.61
N LEU A 69 1.33 10.96 2.76
CA LEU A 69 2.66 10.45 3.09
C LEU A 69 2.78 8.93 2.90
N GLY A 70 1.99 8.36 1.98
CA GLY A 70 2.00 6.91 1.70
C GLY A 70 3.39 6.32 1.46
N ALA A 71 4.27 7.02 0.75
CA ALA A 71 5.64 6.56 0.45
C ALA A 71 6.54 6.48 1.70
N VAL A 72 6.35 7.40 2.66
CA VAL A 72 7.06 7.42 3.94
C VAL A 72 6.51 6.33 4.86
N CYS A 73 5.18 6.25 4.95
CA CYS A 73 4.50 5.22 5.72
C CYS A 73 4.95 3.80 5.29
N ALA A 74 5.12 3.57 3.99
CA ALA A 74 5.58 2.28 3.47
C ALA A 74 7.00 1.88 3.94
N ARG A 75 7.81 2.82 4.40
CA ARG A 75 9.21 2.59 4.83
C ARG A 75 9.37 2.53 6.35
N ILE A 76 8.55 3.28 7.09
CA ILE A 76 8.76 3.49 8.53
C ILE A 76 7.65 2.92 9.41
N CYS A 77 6.51 2.53 8.84
CA CYS A 77 5.38 2.03 9.61
C CYS A 77 5.73 0.67 10.26
N PRO A 78 5.48 0.48 11.57
CA PRO A 78 5.68 -0.79 12.25
C PRO A 78 4.52 -1.75 11.94
N THR A 79 4.43 -2.17 10.68
CA THR A 79 3.28 -2.91 10.14
C THR A 79 3.03 -4.24 10.86
N GLU A 80 4.07 -4.88 11.38
CA GLU A 80 4.04 -6.10 12.18
C GLU A 80 3.24 -5.96 13.47
N LYS A 81 3.09 -4.72 13.98
CA LYS A 81 2.25 -4.40 15.15
C LYS A 81 0.84 -3.93 14.77
N LEU A 82 0.63 -3.59 13.50
CA LEU A 82 -0.56 -2.94 12.96
C LEU A 82 -1.23 -3.79 11.89
N CYS A 83 -1.28 -3.32 10.64
CA CYS A 83 -2.04 -3.94 9.56
C CYS A 83 -1.61 -5.38 9.21
N GLN A 84 -0.34 -5.76 9.42
CA GLN A 84 0.10 -7.15 9.22
C GLN A 84 -0.32 -8.04 10.40
N ARG A 85 -0.38 -7.51 11.63
CA ARG A 85 -0.94 -8.22 12.79
C ARG A 85 -2.41 -8.58 12.53
N GLY A 86 -3.18 -7.62 12.00
CA GLY A 86 -4.59 -7.82 11.65
C GLY A 86 -4.84 -8.68 10.40
N CYS A 87 -3.82 -9.06 9.63
CA CYS A 87 -4.00 -9.85 8.42
C CYS A 87 -4.49 -11.28 8.75
N THR A 88 -5.64 -11.70 8.23
CA THR A 88 -6.19 -13.05 8.44
C THR A 88 -5.20 -14.16 8.05
N ARG A 89 -4.34 -13.90 7.06
CA ARG A 89 -3.36 -14.87 6.57
C ARG A 89 -2.25 -15.18 7.61
N SER A 90 -2.05 -14.30 8.60
CA SER A 90 -1.14 -14.55 9.73
C SER A 90 -1.51 -15.80 10.54
N GLY A 91 -2.79 -16.23 10.52
CA GLY A 91 -3.23 -17.49 11.15
C GLY A 91 -3.08 -18.73 10.27
N ILE A 92 -2.60 -18.61 9.02
CA ILE A 92 -2.46 -19.72 8.06
C ILE A 92 -0.99 -19.99 7.76
N ASP A 93 -0.25 -18.98 7.30
CA ASP A 93 1.18 -19.09 7.00
C ASP A 93 1.94 -17.84 7.48
N LYS A 94 1.97 -16.79 6.68
CA LYS A 94 2.57 -15.50 7.01
C LYS A 94 1.69 -14.38 6.45
N PRO A 95 1.61 -13.21 7.12
CA PRO A 95 0.87 -12.07 6.61
C PRO A 95 1.31 -11.69 5.20
N ILE A 96 0.44 -10.94 4.53
CA ILE A 96 0.84 -10.23 3.31
C ILE A 96 1.88 -9.17 3.69
N ASP A 97 2.92 -9.02 2.87
CA ASP A 97 3.92 -7.96 3.07
C ASP A 97 3.37 -6.59 2.64
N ILE A 98 2.45 -6.04 3.44
CA ILE A 98 1.71 -4.80 3.16
C ILE A 98 2.68 -3.62 2.95
N ALA A 99 3.74 -3.51 3.75
CA ALA A 99 4.72 -2.42 3.65
C ALA A 99 5.43 -2.41 2.30
N ARG A 100 5.98 -3.57 1.87
CA ARG A 100 6.68 -3.65 0.58
C ARG A 100 5.74 -3.52 -0.61
N LEU A 101 4.49 -3.97 -0.50
CA LEU A 101 3.47 -3.71 -1.52
C LEU A 101 3.15 -2.21 -1.63
N GLN A 102 2.91 -1.53 -0.50
CA GLN A 102 2.66 -0.09 -0.48
C GLN A 102 3.85 0.68 -1.06
N ARG A 103 5.08 0.30 -0.69
CA ARG A 103 6.32 0.90 -1.22
C ARG A 103 6.40 0.72 -2.71
N PHE A 104 6.20 -0.50 -3.21
CA PHE A 104 6.21 -0.78 -4.64
C PHE A 104 5.21 0.11 -5.40
N ILE A 105 3.99 0.25 -4.89
CA ILE A 105 2.95 1.07 -5.52
C ILE A 105 3.37 2.55 -5.56
N THR A 106 3.86 3.10 -4.44
CA THR A 106 4.25 4.51 -4.35
C THR A 106 5.54 4.82 -5.11
N ASP A 107 6.47 3.87 -5.18
CA ASP A 107 7.70 4.02 -5.98
C ASP A 107 7.35 3.93 -7.47
N PHE A 108 6.45 3.02 -7.86
CA PHE A 108 5.97 2.89 -9.24
C PHE A 108 5.22 4.14 -9.71
N GLU A 109 4.34 4.70 -8.87
CA GLU A 109 3.69 6.00 -9.11
C GLU A 109 4.72 7.08 -9.46
N GLN A 110 5.75 7.25 -8.62
CA GLN A 110 6.76 8.30 -8.79
C GLN A 110 7.60 8.07 -10.05
N GLN A 111 8.08 6.83 -10.26
CA GLN A 111 8.90 6.46 -11.42
C GLN A 111 8.16 6.63 -12.75
N THR A 112 6.84 6.45 -12.74
CA THR A 112 6.01 6.59 -13.95
C THR A 112 5.36 7.96 -14.10
N ALA A 113 5.66 8.91 -13.19
CA ALA A 113 5.02 10.23 -13.13
C ALA A 113 3.48 10.12 -13.23
N MET A 114 2.93 9.13 -12.53
CA MET A 114 1.54 8.73 -12.67
C MET A 114 0.60 9.87 -12.30
N GLN A 115 -0.32 10.21 -13.21
CA GLN A 115 -1.37 11.19 -12.96
C GLN A 115 -2.48 10.53 -12.12
N ILE A 116 -2.41 10.78 -10.81
CA ILE A 116 -3.39 10.36 -9.81
C ILE A 116 -4.45 11.46 -9.67
N TYR A 117 -5.72 11.06 -9.69
CA TYR A 117 -6.81 12.00 -9.47
C TYR A 117 -6.76 12.58 -8.04
N GLN A 118 -6.82 13.90 -7.93
CA GLN A 118 -7.02 14.59 -6.65
C GLN A 118 -8.52 14.88 -6.51
N PRO A 119 -9.19 14.42 -5.45
CA PRO A 119 -10.57 14.79 -5.21
C PRO A 119 -10.73 16.32 -5.19
N GLY A 120 -11.66 16.85 -5.99
CA GLY A 120 -12.01 18.26 -5.95
C GLY A 120 -12.43 18.66 -4.54
N SER A 121 -12.06 19.87 -4.09
CA SER A 121 -12.47 20.37 -2.78
C SER A 121 -13.99 20.31 -2.66
N LYS A 122 -14.50 19.67 -1.62
CA LYS A 122 -15.94 19.69 -1.34
C LYS A 122 -16.32 21.13 -1.01
N THR A 123 -16.81 21.89 -1.98
CA THR A 123 -17.56 23.11 -1.69
C THR A 123 -18.77 22.68 -0.89
N ARG A 124 -18.78 22.99 0.41
CA ARG A 124 -19.99 22.90 1.23
C ARG A 124 -20.99 23.86 0.59
N GLY A 125 -21.89 23.32 -0.25
CA GLY A 125 -23.06 24.05 -0.67
C GLY A 125 -23.79 24.49 0.59
N LYS A 126 -23.83 25.80 0.83
CA LYS A 126 -24.81 26.39 1.74
C LYS A 126 -26.18 26.05 1.16
N GLY A 127 -26.79 24.97 1.64
CA GLY A 127 -28.21 24.73 1.46
C GLY A 127 -28.98 25.77 2.26
N GLY A 128 -29.75 26.58 1.54
CA GLY A 128 -30.81 27.42 2.09
C GLY A 128 -32.09 26.65 2.36
#